data_AF-A0A821E1E0-F1
#
_entry.id   AF-A0A821E1E0-F1
#
_cell.length_a   1.000
_cell.length_b   1.000
_cell.length_c   1.000
_cell.angle_alpha   90.00
_cell.angle_beta   90.00
_cell.angle_gamma   90.00
#
_symmetry.space_group_name_H-M   'P 1'
#
loop_
_entity.id
_entity.type
_entity.pdbx_description
1 polymer ?
#
loop_
_entity_poly.entity_id
_entity_poly.type
_entity_poly.pdbx_seq_one_letter_code
_entity_poly.pdbx_strand_id
1 'polypeptide(L)'
;NYSGQYWKITPTDNGFYRLTTQWQGDKKSLDVVNDGKNNNQLILAKTGNYSGQYWKITPTGNGFYRLTTQWQGDDKSLGVFNDGKNNNQLILAKTSDCQEQYWKITKV
;
A
#
# COMPACT_ATOMS: atom_id res chain seq x y z
N ASN A 1 16.20 -11.07 -9.37
CA ASN A 1 16.21 -9.63 -9.06
C ASN A 1 15.25 -8.96 -10.02
N TYR A 2 14.06 -8.58 -9.56
CA TYR A 2 13.04 -7.92 -10.38
C TYR A 2 12.89 -6.48 -9.90
N SER A 3 13.18 -5.49 -10.74
CA SER A 3 13.13 -4.06 -10.38
C SER A 3 11.75 -3.58 -9.89
N GLY A 4 10.68 -4.32 -10.21
CA GLY A 4 9.33 -4.08 -9.70
C GLY A 4 9.15 -4.39 -8.20
N GLN A 5 10.10 -5.08 -7.56
CA GLN A 5 10.04 -5.45 -6.14
C GLN A 5 10.88 -4.51 -5.25
N TYR A 6 11.64 -3.60 -5.84
CA TYR A 6 12.42 -2.60 -5.11
C TYR A 6 11.57 -1.35 -4.93
N TRP A 7 11.13 -1.13 -3.71
CA TRP A 7 10.25 -0.04 -3.34
C TRP A 7 11.04 1.14 -2.79
N LYS A 8 10.75 2.33 -3.31
CA LYS A 8 11.20 3.61 -2.78
C LYS A 8 10.05 4.23 -1.99
N ILE A 9 10.31 4.53 -0.72
CA ILE A 9 9.37 5.19 0.18
C ILE A 9 9.82 6.63 0.32
N THR A 10 9.01 7.58 -0.18
CA THR A 10 9.35 9.01 -0.18
C THR A 10 8.36 9.75 0.73
N PRO A 11 8.81 10.51 1.74
CA PRO A 11 7.91 11.32 2.55
C PRO A 11 7.24 12.40 1.71
N THR A 12 6.01 12.77 2.07
CA THR A 12 5.25 13.89 1.49
C THR A 12 5.00 14.96 2.54
N ASP A 13 4.73 16.19 2.11
CA ASP A 13 4.62 17.37 3.00
C ASP A 13 3.47 17.28 4.02
N ASN A 14 2.53 16.36 3.82
CA ASN A 14 1.35 16.15 4.67
C ASN A 14 1.50 14.99 5.68
N GLY A 15 2.72 14.51 5.94
CA GLY A 15 2.98 13.45 6.92
C GLY A 15 2.63 12.04 6.44
N PHE A 16 2.44 11.87 5.13
CA PHE A 16 2.27 10.57 4.48
C PHE A 16 3.54 10.20 3.70
N TYR A 17 3.48 9.05 3.04
CA TYR A 17 4.51 8.55 2.16
C TYR A 17 3.94 8.23 0.79
N ARG A 18 4.80 8.30 -0.21
CA ARG A 18 4.55 7.82 -1.56
C ARG A 18 5.43 6.61 -1.81
N LEU A 19 4.82 5.53 -2.29
CA LEU A 19 5.52 4.29 -2.64
C LEU A 19 5.64 4.18 -4.15
N THR A 20 6.87 4.13 -4.65
CA THR A 20 7.18 3.94 -6.07
C THR A 20 8.10 2.73 -6.23
N THR A 21 8.17 2.17 -7.44
CA THR A 21 9.07 1.05 -7.73
C THR A 21 10.27 1.53 -8.52
N GLN A 22 11.41 0.85 -8.41
CA GLN A 22 12.57 1.13 -9.26
C GLN A 22 12.23 0.97 -10.75
N TRP A 23 11.30 0.07 -11.09
CA TRP A 23 10.87 -0.18 -12.47
C TRP A 23 10.22 1.03 -13.15
N GLN A 24 9.22 1.64 -12.52
CA GLN A 24 8.46 2.76 -13.11
C GLN A 24 8.92 4.13 -12.61
N GLY A 25 9.81 4.16 -11.61
CA GLY A 25 10.34 5.36 -10.99
C GLY A 25 9.26 6.25 -10.38
N ASP A 26 9.59 7.53 -10.20
CA ASP A 26 8.72 8.46 -9.49
C ASP A 26 7.45 8.87 -10.27
N LYS A 27 7.31 8.44 -11.53
CA LYS A 27 6.14 8.74 -12.39
C LYS A 27 4.93 7.87 -12.08
N LYS A 28 5.13 6.73 -11.41
CA LYS A 28 4.04 5.83 -11.01
C LYS A 28 4.12 5.52 -9.52
N SER A 29 2.99 5.69 -8.84
CA SER A 29 2.85 5.42 -7.40
C SER A 29 1.88 4.28 -7.16
N LEU A 30 2.10 3.54 -6.07
CA LEU A 30 1.13 2.56 -5.57
C LEU A 30 -0.13 3.31 -5.16
N ASP A 31 -1.24 2.93 -5.77
CA ASP A 31 -2.54 3.54 -5.61
C ASP A 31 -3.59 2.48 -5.32
N VAL A 32 -4.66 2.88 -4.65
CA VAL A 32 -5.84 2.05 -4.41
C VAL A 32 -6.94 2.50 -5.35
N VAL A 33 -7.45 1.59 -6.15
CA VAL A 33 -8.55 1.86 -7.09
C VAL A 33 -9.82 2.19 -6.32
N ASN A 34 -10.50 3.26 -6.75
CA ASN A 34 -11.78 3.72 -6.24
C ASN A 34 -12.72 4.12 -7.40
N ASP A 35 -13.03 3.17 -8.28
CA ASP A 35 -13.87 3.36 -9.49
C ASP A 35 -15.27 2.72 -9.37
N GLY A 36 -15.62 2.19 -8.18
CA GLY A 36 -16.84 1.44 -7.89
C GLY A 36 -16.79 -0.03 -8.29
N LYS A 37 -16.03 -0.40 -9.33
CA LYS A 37 -16.00 -1.77 -9.88
C LYS A 37 -14.85 -2.61 -9.31
N ASN A 38 -13.68 -2.02 -9.18
CA ASN A 38 -12.43 -2.66 -8.75
C ASN A 38 -11.96 -2.07 -7.41
N ASN A 39 -12.89 -1.55 -6.60
CA ASN A 39 -12.57 -0.88 -5.36
C ASN A 39 -11.65 -1.72 -4.48
N ASN A 40 -10.68 -1.05 -3.86
CA ASN A 40 -9.69 -1.63 -2.96
C ASN A 40 -8.58 -2.47 -3.62
N GLN A 41 -8.58 -2.61 -4.96
CA GLN A 41 -7.45 -3.22 -5.66
C GLN A 41 -6.27 -2.25 -5.78
N LEU A 42 -5.06 -2.81 -5.87
CA LEU A 42 -3.83 -2.04 -5.94
C LEU A 42 -3.35 -1.93 -7.38
N ILE A 43 -2.92 -0.73 -7.77
CA ILE A 43 -2.33 -0.47 -9.08
C ILE A 43 -1.11 0.45 -8.97
N LEU A 44 -0.26 0.46 -10.00
CA LEU A 44 0.71 1.53 -10.22
C LEU A 44 0.09 2.59 -11.14
N ALA A 45 -0.47 3.65 -10.53
CA ALA A 45 -1.12 4.75 -11.23
C ALA A 45 -0.16 5.92 -11.46
N LYS A 46 -0.52 6.85 -12.35
CA LYS A 46 0.26 8.08 -12.54
C LYS A 46 0.35 8.82 -11.20
N THR A 47 1.57 9.16 -10.79
CA THR A 47 1.81 9.91 -9.55
C THR A 47 1.05 11.23 -9.60
N GLY A 48 0.29 11.52 -8.54
CA GLY A 48 -0.47 12.76 -8.39
C GLY A 48 -0.97 12.95 -6.97
N ASN A 49 -1.78 13.98 -6.77
CA ASN A 49 -2.36 14.32 -5.46
C ASN A 49 -3.67 13.57 -5.25
N TYR A 50 -3.56 12.25 -5.10
CA TYR A 50 -4.69 11.35 -4.88
C TYR A 50 -4.58 10.72 -3.50
N SER A 51 -5.67 10.73 -2.73
CA SER A 51 -5.72 10.18 -1.37
C SER A 51 -5.42 8.67 -1.30
N GLY A 52 -5.60 7.93 -2.40
CA GLY A 52 -5.20 6.53 -2.53
C GLY A 52 -3.69 6.31 -2.70
N GLN A 53 -2.93 7.36 -3.06
CA GLN A 53 -1.47 7.30 -3.26
C GLN A 53 -0.67 7.79 -2.06
N TYR A 54 -1.35 8.31 -1.03
CA TYR A 54 -0.75 8.77 0.21
C TYR A 54 -0.89 7.70 1.27
N TRP A 55 0.24 7.09 1.62
CA TRP A 55 0.31 5.96 2.52
C TRP A 55 0.82 6.37 3.89
N LYS A 56 0.13 5.94 4.94
CA LYS A 56 0.59 6.02 6.32
C LYS A 56 1.21 4.68 6.69
N ILE A 57 2.39 4.72 7.31
CA ILE A 57 3.14 3.54 7.75
C ILE A 57 3.21 3.60 9.27
N THR A 58 2.49 2.71 9.94
CA THR A 58 2.37 2.72 11.40
C THR A 58 3.05 1.48 11.98
N PRO A 59 4.00 1.61 12.92
CA PRO A 59 4.57 0.45 13.61
C PRO A 59 3.49 -0.31 14.37
N THR A 60 3.47 -1.64 14.25
CA THR A 60 2.56 -2.52 15.01
C THR A 60 3.25 -3.23 16.17
N GLY A 61 4.58 -3.07 16.27
CA GLY A 61 5.44 -3.77 17.23
C GLY A 61 6.32 -4.83 16.54
N ASN A 62 7.35 -5.30 17.25
CA ASN A 62 8.24 -6.39 16.80
C ASN A 62 8.86 -6.22 15.40
N GLY A 63 9.04 -4.96 14.94
CA GLY A 63 9.61 -4.64 13.64
C GLY A 63 8.65 -4.77 12.45
N PHE A 64 7.35 -4.90 12.70
CA PHE A 64 6.31 -4.91 11.67
C PHE A 64 5.58 -3.56 11.58
N TYR A 65 4.94 -3.36 10.43
CA TYR A 65 4.23 -2.13 10.09
C TYR A 65 2.86 -2.46 9.49
N ARG A 66 1.89 -1.59 9.75
CA ARG A 66 0.62 -1.53 9.04
C ARG A 66 0.66 -0.38 8.04
N LEU A 67 0.17 -0.63 6.83
CA LEU A 67 0.07 0.35 5.75
C LEU A 67 -1.40 0.70 5.54
N THR A 68 -1.75 1.97 5.72
CA THR A 68 -3.09 2.52 5.44
C THR A 68 -2.98 3.65 4.43
N THR A 69 -4.07 4.04 3.78
CA THR A 69 -4.07 5.20 2.87
C THR A 69 -4.81 6.38 3.49
N GLN A 70 -4.53 7.60 3.01
CA GLN A 70 -5.31 8.78 3.41
C GLN A 70 -6.80 8.63 3.07
N TRP A 71 -7.14 7.89 2.01
CA TRP A 71 -8.52 7.76 1.53
C TRP A 71 -9.45 7.06 2.53
N GLN A 72 -9.08 5.87 3.02
CA GLN A 72 -9.92 5.07 3.92
C GLN A 72 -9.42 5.14 5.37
N GLY A 73 -8.32 5.86 5.61
CA GLY A 73 -7.76 6.03 6.94
C GLY A 73 -7.42 4.71 7.60
N ASP A 74 -7.53 4.68 8.93
CA ASP A 74 -7.16 3.52 9.73
C ASP A 74 -8.22 2.40 9.71
N ASP A 75 -9.36 2.59 9.02
CA ASP A 75 -10.42 1.58 8.87
C ASP A 75 -10.06 0.47 7.87
N LYS A 76 -9.16 0.77 6.93
CA LYS A 76 -8.69 -0.22 5.95
C LYS A 76 -7.18 -0.16 5.75
N SER A 77 -6.57 -1.34 5.73
CA SER A 77 -5.12 -1.51 5.58
C SER A 77 -4.77 -2.50 4.48
N LEU A 78 -3.57 -2.32 3.92
CA LEU A 78 -3.01 -3.23 2.94
C LEU A 78 -2.82 -4.60 3.57
N GLY A 79 -3.32 -5.64 2.92
CA GLY A 79 -3.07 -7.01 3.31
C GLY A 79 -3.07 -7.96 2.11
N VAL A 80 -2.58 -9.17 2.35
CA VAL A 80 -2.73 -10.29 1.41
C VAL A 80 -3.92 -11.11 1.87
N PHE A 81 -4.96 -11.19 1.05
CA PHE A 81 -6.12 -12.02 1.40
C PHE A 81 -6.17 -13.31 0.60
N ASN A 82 -6.62 -14.36 1.28
CA ASN A 82 -6.87 -15.66 0.70
C ASN A 82 -8.31 -16.08 0.97
N ASP A 83 -9.25 -15.39 0.31
CA ASP A 83 -10.69 -15.64 0.39
C ASP A 83 -11.20 -16.60 -0.71
N GLY A 84 -10.27 -17.34 -1.34
CA GLY A 84 -10.53 -18.21 -2.48
C GLY A 84 -10.68 -17.48 -3.82
N LYS A 85 -11.40 -16.34 -3.87
CA LYS A 85 -11.61 -15.56 -5.11
C LYS A 85 -10.44 -14.63 -5.45
N ASN A 86 -9.78 -14.09 -4.42
CA ASN A 86 -8.67 -13.15 -4.50
C ASN A 86 -7.38 -13.73 -3.90
N ASN A 87 -7.22 -15.05 -3.98
CA ASN A 87 -6.09 -15.74 -3.36
C ASN A 87 -4.74 -15.14 -3.82
N ASN A 88 -3.87 -14.83 -2.85
CA ASN A 88 -2.56 -14.19 -3.03
C ASN A 88 -2.60 -12.80 -3.66
N GLN A 89 -3.74 -12.10 -3.62
CA GLN A 89 -3.83 -10.72 -4.07
C GLN A 89 -3.63 -9.73 -2.92
N LEU A 90 -2.93 -8.64 -3.23
CA LEU A 90 -2.90 -7.45 -2.40
C LEU A 90 -4.22 -6.70 -2.54
N ILE A 91 -4.85 -6.39 -1.41
CA ILE A 91 -6.07 -5.59 -1.35
C ILE A 91 -6.04 -4.63 -0.15
N LEU A 92 -6.86 -3.58 -0.22
CA LEU A 92 -7.17 -2.74 0.94
C LEU A 92 -8.40 -3.30 1.69
N ALA A 93 -8.15 -4.05 2.76
CA ALA A 93 -9.19 -4.75 3.51
C ALA A 93 -9.51 -4.03 4.82
N LYS A 94 -10.65 -4.36 5.45
CA LYS A 94 -10.99 -3.84 6.78
C LYS A 94 -9.86 -4.16 7.75
N THR A 95 -9.40 -3.16 8.49
CA THR A 95 -8.30 -3.31 9.42
C THR A 95 -8.70 -4.21 10.59
N SER A 96 -7.84 -5.18 10.88
CA SER A 96 -7.96 -6.10 12.01
C SER A 96 -6.56 -6.42 12.55
N ASP A 97 -6.50 -6.97 13.77
CA ASP A 97 -5.26 -7.49 14.34
C ASP A 97 -4.96 -8.88 13.75
N CYS A 98 -4.43 -8.90 12.53
CA CYS A 98 -4.09 -10.13 11.81
C CYS A 98 -2.77 -10.00 11.05
N GLN A 99 -2.04 -11.11 10.94
CA GLN A 99 -0.69 -11.13 10.39
C GLN A 99 -0.66 -10.82 8.89
N GLU A 100 -1.76 -11.08 8.19
CA GLU A 100 -1.96 -10.80 6.77
C GLU A 100 -1.88 -9.31 6.43
N GLN A 101 -1.99 -8.42 7.44
CA GLN A 101 -1.91 -6.97 7.31
C GLN A 101 -0.63 -6.38 7.92
N TYR A 102 0.30 -7.23 8.34
CA TYR A 102 1.58 -6.84 8.94
C TYR A 102 2.73 -7.03 7.95
N TRP A 103 3.38 -5.92 7.65
CA TRP A 103 4.41 -5.81 6.64
C TRP A 103 5.77 -5.61 7.29
N LYS A 104 6.77 -6.33 6.78
CA LYS A 104 8.17 -6.06 7.11
C LYS A 104 8.78 -5.19 6.01
N ILE A 105 9.35 -4.06 6.40
CA ILE A 105 10.07 -3.16 5.50
C ILE A 105 11.56 -3.37 5.75
N THR A 106 12.26 -3.89 4.74
CA THR A 106 13.70 -4.16 4.82
C THR A 106 14.42 -3.30 3.80
N LYS A 107 15.46 -2.58 4.23
CA LYS A 107 16.33 -1.86 3.32
C LYS A 107 17.20 -2.86 2.57
N VAL A 108 17.25 -2.72 1.25
CA VAL A 108 18.02 -3.58 0.32
C VAL A 108 18.98 -2.73 -0.50
#